data_AF-A0A9Q3CEI0-F1
#
_entry.id   AF-A0A9Q3CEI0-F1
#
_cell.length_a   1.000
_cell.length_b   1.000
_cell.length_c   1.000
_cell.angle_alpha   90.00
_cell.angle_beta   90.00
_cell.angle_gamma   90.00
#
_symmetry.space_group_name_H-M   'P 1'
#
loop_
_entity.id
_entity.type
_entity.pdbx_description
1 polymer ?
#
loop_
_entity_poly.entity_id
_entity_poly.type
_entity_poly.pdbx_seq_one_letter_code
_entity_poly.pdbx_strand_id
1 'polypeptide(L)'
;MGDFSLELTEKYKLSGSNFLDWRVRMKSILRMKKLYSLVMGTEDAEIAAERNKIDPDRKELALEIICLNCDVKIAAQFSAEANDNPMLLWKSIDKFYQPKTVQNQTTYLSRIFSTFLPKAKLEEALNKLLENTRTLCSLIDDNNVTPSSFLDSVVAMWTIINLPTDYN
;
A
#
# COMPACT_ATOMS: atom_id res chain seq x y z
N MET A 1 3.42 -26.44 -12.40
CA MET A 1 2.58 -25.24 -12.52
C MET A 1 1.78 -25.16 -11.23
N GLY A 2 2.15 -24.27 -10.31
CA GLY A 2 1.51 -24.22 -8.99
C GLY A 2 0.10 -23.65 -9.10
N ASP A 3 -0.85 -24.29 -8.46
CA ASP A 3 -2.22 -23.80 -8.28
C ASP A 3 -2.17 -22.48 -7.48
N PHE A 4 -2.16 -21.35 -8.19
CA PHE A 4 -2.19 -20.04 -7.55
C PHE A 4 -3.64 -19.74 -7.16
N SER A 5 -4.00 -20.19 -5.96
CA SER A 5 -5.30 -19.89 -5.35
C SER A 5 -5.58 -18.39 -5.43
N LEU A 6 -6.74 -18.05 -6.01
CA LEU A 6 -7.31 -16.71 -5.99
C LEU A 6 -7.76 -16.31 -4.58
N GLU A 7 -7.89 -17.29 -3.69
CA GLU A 7 -8.33 -17.16 -2.31
C GLU A 7 -7.16 -17.31 -1.35
N LEU A 8 -7.03 -16.36 -0.44
CA LEU A 8 -6.17 -16.42 0.71
C LEU A 8 -6.77 -17.35 1.76
N THR A 9 -5.93 -18.12 2.44
CA THR A 9 -6.38 -18.88 3.63
C THR A 9 -7.03 -17.93 4.65
N GLU A 10 -8.07 -18.37 5.35
CA GLU A 10 -8.87 -17.56 6.29
C GLU A 10 -8.06 -16.60 7.18
N LYS A 11 -6.94 -17.05 7.76
CA LYS A 11 -6.06 -16.22 8.61
C LYS A 11 -5.47 -14.97 7.92
N TYR A 12 -5.47 -14.93 6.59
CA TYR A 12 -4.95 -13.84 5.76
C TYR A 12 -6.04 -13.03 5.07
N LYS A 13 -7.32 -13.43 5.16
CA LYS A 13 -8.44 -12.60 4.70
C LYS A 13 -8.54 -11.33 5.55
N LEU A 14 -8.99 -10.23 4.97
CA LEU A 14 -9.05 -8.95 5.68
C LEU A 14 -10.02 -9.03 6.85
N SER A 15 -9.51 -8.92 8.08
CA SER A 15 -10.29 -9.07 9.33
C SER A 15 -10.22 -7.85 10.25
N GLY A 16 -9.77 -6.71 9.71
CA GLY A 16 -9.72 -5.41 10.39
C GLY A 16 -8.37 -5.06 11.05
N SER A 17 -7.61 -6.06 11.51
CA SER A 17 -6.32 -5.86 12.19
C SER A 17 -5.10 -6.16 11.31
N ASN A 18 -5.30 -6.86 10.19
CA ASN A 18 -4.26 -7.40 9.32
C ASN A 18 -4.14 -6.67 7.97
N PHE A 19 -4.70 -5.46 7.85
CA PHE A 19 -4.78 -4.73 6.58
C PHE A 19 -3.44 -4.62 5.82
N LEU A 20 -2.32 -4.40 6.52
CA LEU A 20 -1.01 -4.29 5.88
C LEU A 20 -0.57 -5.58 5.17
N ASP A 21 -0.64 -6.71 5.86
CA ASP A 21 -0.29 -8.02 5.31
C ASP A 21 -1.26 -8.41 4.20
N TRP A 22 -2.56 -8.18 4.42
CA TRP A 22 -3.60 -8.38 3.40
C TRP A 22 -3.32 -7.56 2.13
N ARG A 23 -3.05 -6.26 2.27
CA ARG A 23 -2.81 -5.34 1.14
C ARG A 23 -1.65 -5.80 0.28
N VAL A 24 -0.57 -6.27 0.90
CA VAL A 24 0.62 -6.78 0.18
C VAL A 24 0.28 -8.05 -0.59
N ARG A 25 -0.41 -9.00 0.03
CA ARG A 25 -0.84 -10.24 -0.62
C ARG A 25 -1.79 -9.98 -1.78
N MET A 26 -2.76 -9.09 -1.58
CA MET A 26 -3.71 -8.71 -2.61
C MET A 26 -3.06 -8.01 -3.79
N LYS A 27 -2.10 -7.10 -3.55
CA LYS A 27 -1.29 -6.51 -4.61
C LYS A 27 -0.60 -7.59 -5.45
N SER A 28 -0.04 -8.62 -4.82
CA SER A 28 0.59 -9.73 -5.54
C SER A 28 -0.42 -10.53 -6.38
N ILE A 29 -1.58 -10.90 -5.82
CA ILE A 29 -2.65 -11.62 -6.54
C ILE A 29 -3.12 -10.81 -7.75
N LEU A 30 -3.44 -9.53 -7.56
CA LEU A 30 -3.92 -8.64 -8.62
C LEU A 30 -2.85 -8.42 -9.70
N ARG A 31 -1.56 -8.35 -9.35
CA ARG A 31 -0.46 -8.23 -10.33
C ARG A 31 -0.31 -9.50 -11.15
N MET A 32 -0.36 -10.68 -10.53
CA MET A 32 -0.30 -11.97 -11.23
C MET A 32 -1.45 -12.12 -12.23
N LYS A 33 -2.63 -11.59 -11.89
CA LYS A 33 -3.82 -11.59 -12.77
C LYS A 33 -3.85 -10.41 -13.74
N LYS A 34 -2.83 -9.53 -13.73
CA LYS A 34 -2.78 -8.29 -14.55
C LYS A 34 -3.95 -7.33 -14.31
N LEU A 35 -4.56 -7.37 -13.13
CA LEU A 35 -5.69 -6.54 -12.70
C LEU A 35 -5.27 -5.36 -11.82
N TYR A 36 -4.01 -5.33 -11.35
CA TYR A 36 -3.58 -4.30 -10.39
C TYR A 36 -3.69 -2.88 -10.94
N SER A 37 -3.30 -2.65 -12.20
CA SER A 37 -3.41 -1.34 -12.84
C SER A 37 -4.86 -0.87 -12.97
N LEU A 38 -5.77 -1.80 -13.29
CA LEU A 38 -7.21 -1.57 -13.38
C LEU A 38 -7.77 -1.13 -12.01
N VAL A 39 -7.45 -1.87 -10.96
CA VAL A 39 -7.91 -1.59 -9.58
C VAL A 39 -7.34 -0.26 -9.05
N MET A 40 -6.11 0.09 -9.45
CA MET A 40 -5.51 1.37 -9.09
C MET A 40 -6.03 2.55 -9.93
N GLY A 41 -6.77 2.31 -11.02
CA GLY A 41 -7.21 3.36 -11.94
C GLY A 41 -6.06 4.00 -12.71
N THR A 42 -4.98 3.25 -12.95
CA THR A 42 -3.73 3.74 -13.56
C THR A 42 -3.49 3.19 -14.97
N GLU A 43 -4.45 2.45 -15.52
CA GLU A 43 -4.36 2.01 -16.92
C GLU A 43 -4.55 3.18 -17.86
N ASP A 44 -3.72 3.23 -18.90
CA ASP A 44 -3.98 4.05 -20.06
C ASP A 44 -5.32 3.67 -20.71
N ALA A 45 -6.05 4.66 -21.22
CA ALA A 45 -7.40 4.47 -21.75
C ALA A 45 -7.43 3.57 -22.99
N GLU A 46 -6.45 3.66 -23.88
CA GLU A 46 -6.36 2.84 -25.08
C GLU A 46 -6.03 1.39 -24.71
N ILE A 47 -5.05 1.21 -23.82
CA ILE A 47 -4.68 -0.11 -23.29
C ILE A 47 -5.85 -0.76 -22.55
N ALA A 48 -6.58 0.02 -21.75
CA ALA A 48 -7.76 -0.46 -21.03
C ALA A 48 -8.88 -0.89 -22.00
N ALA A 49 -9.12 -0.12 -23.06
CA ALA A 49 -10.13 -0.45 -24.07
C ALA A 49 -9.78 -1.74 -24.82
N GLU A 50 -8.52 -1.93 -25.20
CA GLU A 50 -8.06 -3.15 -25.85
C GLU A 50 -8.19 -4.36 -24.93
N ARG A 51 -7.74 -4.24 -23.67
CA ARG A 51 -7.90 -5.31 -22.68
C ARG A 51 -9.35 -5.64 -22.39
N ASN A 52 -10.25 -4.66 -22.33
CA ASN A 52 -11.69 -4.91 -22.16
C ASN A 52 -12.30 -5.69 -23.34
N LYS A 53 -11.74 -5.58 -24.56
CA LYS A 53 -12.20 -6.39 -25.70
C LYS A 53 -11.73 -7.84 -25.58
N ILE A 54 -10.52 -8.05 -25.06
CA ILE A 54 -9.91 -9.37 -24.89
C ILE A 54 -10.52 -10.10 -23.69
N ASP A 55 -10.74 -9.38 -22.60
CA ASP A 55 -11.26 -9.88 -21.33
C ASP A 55 -12.35 -8.91 -20.80
N PRO A 56 -13.60 -9.09 -21.25
CA PRO A 56 -14.72 -8.23 -20.86
C PRO A 56 -15.04 -8.29 -19.37
N ASP A 57 -14.79 -9.45 -18.75
CA ASP A 57 -15.22 -9.77 -17.39
C ASP A 57 -14.15 -9.40 -16.33
N ARG A 58 -13.00 -8.88 -16.75
CA ARG A 58 -11.87 -8.53 -15.85
C ARG A 58 -12.24 -7.61 -14.70
N LYS A 59 -13.28 -6.78 -14.86
CA LYS A 59 -13.80 -5.91 -13.78
C LYS A 59 -14.53 -6.72 -12.72
N GLU A 60 -15.38 -7.64 -13.15
CA GLU A 60 -16.10 -8.57 -12.28
C GLU A 60 -15.11 -9.49 -11.56
N LEU A 61 -14.15 -10.06 -12.30
CA LEU A 61 -13.08 -10.86 -11.71
C LEU A 61 -12.27 -10.09 -10.65
N ALA A 62 -11.97 -8.81 -10.90
CA ALA A 62 -11.28 -7.97 -9.92
C ALA A 62 -12.12 -7.73 -8.66
N LEU A 63 -13.42 -7.51 -8.78
CA LEU A 63 -14.34 -7.40 -7.64
C LEU A 63 -14.37 -8.70 -6.84
N GLU A 64 -14.58 -9.82 -7.53
CA GLU A 64 -14.70 -11.13 -6.93
C GLU A 64 -13.44 -11.48 -6.13
N ILE A 65 -12.26 -11.25 -6.71
CA ILE A 65 -10.97 -11.44 -6.04
C ILE A 65 -10.88 -10.57 -4.79
N ILE A 66 -11.25 -9.28 -4.85
CA ILE A 66 -11.16 -8.40 -3.67
C ILE A 66 -12.15 -8.86 -2.59
N CYS A 67 -13.39 -9.16 -2.95
CA CYS A 67 -14.45 -9.57 -2.03
C CYS A 67 -14.18 -10.93 -1.38
N LEU A 68 -13.75 -11.93 -2.15
CA LEU A 68 -13.42 -13.28 -1.68
C LEU A 68 -12.32 -13.26 -0.60
N ASN A 69 -11.44 -12.26 -0.68
CA ASN A 69 -10.32 -12.10 0.23
C ASN A 69 -10.60 -11.15 1.40
N CYS A 70 -11.85 -10.74 1.59
CA CYS A 70 -12.29 -9.96 2.74
C CYS A 70 -13.16 -10.82 3.68
N ASP A 71 -13.19 -10.46 4.97
CA ASP A 71 -14.28 -10.91 5.84
C ASP A 71 -15.63 -10.49 5.23
N VAL A 72 -16.64 -11.35 5.35
CA VAL A 72 -17.95 -11.17 4.73
C VAL A 72 -18.59 -9.83 5.10
N LYS A 73 -18.40 -9.34 6.33
CA LYS A 73 -18.96 -8.05 6.77
C LYS A 73 -18.25 -6.88 6.09
N ILE A 74 -16.93 -6.97 5.93
CA ILE A 74 -16.12 -5.96 5.26
C ILE A 74 -16.46 -5.93 3.75
N ALA A 75 -16.56 -7.10 3.13
CA ALA A 75 -16.99 -7.22 1.73
C ALA A 75 -18.37 -6.59 1.52
N ALA A 76 -19.35 -6.92 2.36
CA ALA A 76 -20.71 -6.39 2.26
C ALA A 76 -20.74 -4.86 2.46
N GLN A 77 -20.00 -4.34 3.44
CA GLN A 77 -19.93 -2.91 3.72
C GLN A 77 -19.43 -2.12 2.51
N PHE A 78 -18.28 -2.49 1.95
CA PHE A 78 -17.64 -1.68 0.90
C PHE A 78 -18.18 -1.97 -0.51
N SER A 79 -18.76 -3.15 -0.77
CA SER A 79 -19.36 -3.45 -2.08
C SER A 79 -20.58 -2.56 -2.36
N ALA A 80 -21.39 -2.29 -1.34
CA ALA A 80 -22.53 -1.39 -1.47
C ALA A 80 -22.12 0.06 -1.84
N GLU A 81 -20.98 0.52 -1.32
CA GLU A 81 -20.42 1.86 -1.62
C GLU A 81 -19.72 1.91 -2.99
N ALA A 82 -19.23 0.78 -3.48
CA ALA A 82 -18.40 0.70 -4.67
C ALA A 82 -19.19 0.64 -5.98
N ASN A 83 -20.50 0.36 -5.93
CA ASN A 83 -21.38 0.25 -7.11
C ASN A 83 -20.75 -0.58 -8.24
N ASP A 84 -20.32 -1.80 -7.90
CA ASP A 84 -19.68 -2.76 -8.81
C ASP A 84 -18.44 -2.20 -9.55
N ASN A 85 -17.71 -1.29 -8.91
CA ASN A 85 -16.46 -0.76 -9.44
C ASN A 85 -15.27 -1.22 -8.57
N PRO A 86 -14.38 -2.08 -9.08
CA PRO A 86 -13.26 -2.62 -8.30
C PRO A 86 -12.26 -1.54 -7.86
N MET A 87 -12.13 -0.45 -8.63
CA MET A 87 -11.31 0.70 -8.25
C MET A 87 -11.91 1.45 -7.06
N LEU A 88 -13.23 1.66 -7.06
CA LEU A 88 -13.91 2.31 -5.94
C LEU A 88 -13.85 1.42 -4.70
N LEU A 89 -14.09 0.10 -4.84
CA LEU A 89 -13.98 -0.86 -3.76
C LEU A 89 -12.61 -0.82 -3.09
N TRP A 90 -11.54 -0.94 -3.88
CA TRP A 90 -10.17 -0.89 -3.39
C TRP A 90 -9.87 0.43 -2.69
N LYS A 91 -10.27 1.56 -3.28
CA LYS A 91 -10.04 2.89 -2.71
C LYS A 91 -10.77 3.09 -1.39
N SER A 92 -12.01 2.59 -1.26
CA SER A 92 -12.78 2.67 -0.03
C SER A 92 -12.14 1.86 1.09
N ILE A 93 -11.72 0.63 0.79
CA ILE A 93 -10.98 -0.21 1.76
C ILE A 93 -9.67 0.48 2.15
N ASP A 94 -8.87 0.92 1.18
CA ASP A 94 -7.58 1.56 1.46
C ASP A 94 -7.75 2.79 2.36
N LYS A 95 -8.68 3.69 2.01
CA LYS A 95 -8.99 4.90 2.78
C LYS A 95 -9.49 4.60 4.18
N PHE A 96 -10.29 3.55 4.36
CA PHE A 96 -10.83 3.20 5.68
C PHE A 96 -9.72 2.79 6.65
N TYR A 97 -8.76 1.99 6.17
CA TYR A 97 -7.66 1.45 6.97
C TYR A 97 -6.41 2.33 7.00
N GLN A 98 -6.35 3.41 6.21
CA GLN A 98 -5.30 4.41 6.38
C GLN A 98 -5.33 4.99 7.81
N PRO A 99 -4.17 5.12 8.48
CA PRO A 99 -4.09 5.77 9.78
C PRO A 99 -4.49 7.26 9.68
N LYS A 100 -5.55 7.62 10.40
CA LYS A 100 -6.17 8.96 10.34
C LYS A 100 -5.53 10.01 11.25
N THR A 101 -4.71 9.60 12.21
CA THR A 101 -4.03 10.49 13.17
C THR A 101 -2.52 10.31 13.10
N VAL A 102 -1.75 11.33 13.47
CA VAL A 102 -0.27 11.26 13.50
C VAL A 102 0.22 10.10 14.39
N GLN A 103 -0.40 9.89 15.55
CA GLN A 103 -0.09 8.76 16.42
C GLN A 103 -0.35 7.40 15.75
N ASN A 104 -1.46 7.29 15.02
CA ASN A 104 -1.79 6.09 14.25
C ASN A 104 -0.83 5.91 13.07
N GLN A 105 -0.34 6.99 12.46
CA GLN A 105 0.63 6.97 11.36
C GLN A 105 1.99 6.48 11.84
N THR A 106 2.50 6.98 12.97
CA THR A 106 3.74 6.49 13.60
C THR A 106 3.62 5.00 13.97
N THR A 107 2.49 4.60 14.55
CA THR A 107 2.22 3.19 14.88
C THR A 107 2.12 2.32 13.62
N TYR A 108 1.53 2.83 12.55
CA TYR A 108 1.40 2.15 11.26
C TYR A 108 2.75 2.00 10.56
N LEU A 109 3.58 3.05 10.53
CA LEU A 109 4.96 2.99 10.05
C LEU A 109 5.77 1.98 10.85
N SER A 110 5.69 2.04 12.19
CA SER A 110 6.35 1.07 13.07
C SER A 110 5.91 -0.36 12.77
N ARG A 111 4.62 -0.60 12.49
CA ARG A 111 4.12 -1.91 12.05
C ARG A 111 4.65 -2.33 10.68
N ILE A 112 4.67 -1.45 9.68
CA ILE A 112 5.27 -1.74 8.36
C ILE A 112 6.69 -2.20 8.59
N PHE A 113 7.49 -1.37 9.25
CA PHE A 113 8.89 -1.67 9.46
C PHE A 113 9.13 -2.95 10.26
N SER A 114 8.31 -3.22 11.29
CA SER A 114 8.43 -4.44 12.10
C SER A 114 7.95 -5.70 11.36
N THR A 115 7.10 -5.56 10.35
CA THR A 115 6.61 -6.68 9.53
C THR A 115 7.63 -7.10 8.47
N PHE A 116 8.45 -6.16 7.99
CA PHE A 116 9.41 -6.40 6.90
C PHE A 116 10.87 -6.50 7.35
N LEU A 117 11.21 -6.07 8.57
CA LEU A 117 12.57 -6.09 9.09
C LEU A 117 12.66 -6.87 10.42
N PRO A 118 13.70 -7.71 10.61
CA PRO A 118 14.04 -8.23 11.92
C PRO A 118 14.23 -7.08 12.91
N LYS A 119 13.67 -7.19 14.12
CA LYS A 119 13.66 -6.12 15.14
C LYS A 119 15.01 -5.42 15.32
N ALA A 120 16.12 -6.18 15.35
CA ALA A 120 17.46 -5.63 15.49
C ALA A 120 17.88 -4.74 14.30
N LYS A 121 17.57 -5.15 13.06
CA LYS A 121 17.86 -4.36 11.86
C LYS A 121 16.96 -3.13 11.77
N LEU A 122 15.75 -3.22 12.31
CA LEU A 122 14.86 -2.08 12.40
C LEU A 122 15.36 -1.04 13.42
N GLU A 123 15.72 -1.47 14.63
CA GLU A 123 16.28 -0.58 15.65
C GLU A 123 17.53 0.12 15.14
N GLU A 124 18.42 -0.62 14.45
CA GLU A 124 19.59 -0.04 13.80
C GLU A 124 19.23 1.00 12.73
N ALA A 125 18.29 0.67 11.83
CA ALA A 125 17.85 1.58 10.77
C ALA A 125 17.17 2.84 11.32
N LEU A 126 16.33 2.71 12.36
CA LEU A 126 15.66 3.84 13.01
C LEU A 126 16.62 4.71 13.80
N ASN A 127 17.60 4.11 14.49
CA ASN A 127 18.63 4.86 15.20
C ASN A 127 19.52 5.64 14.21
N LYS A 128 19.91 5.00 13.10
CA LYS A 128 20.69 5.66 12.05
C LYS A 128 19.89 6.77 11.34
N LEU A 129 18.59 6.55 11.14
CA LEU A 129 17.66 7.58 10.67
C LEU A 129 17.61 8.77 11.65
N LEU A 130 17.41 8.51 12.94
CA LEU A 130 17.32 9.53 13.98
C LEU A 130 18.62 10.37 14.06
N GLU A 131 19.78 9.73 13.96
CA GLU A 131 21.08 10.42 13.92
C GLU A 131 21.21 11.28 12.66
N ASN A 132 20.92 10.73 11.47
CA ASN A 132 21.02 11.47 10.21
C ASN A 132 20.05 12.67 10.17
N THR A 133 18.83 12.52 10.69
CA THR A 133 17.88 13.62 10.81
C THR A 133 18.37 14.69 11.78
N ARG A 134 18.94 14.31 12.93
CA ARG A 134 19.55 15.26 13.87
C ARG A 134 20.72 16.03 13.24
N THR A 135 21.58 15.34 12.48
CA THR A 135 22.67 15.98 11.73
C THR A 135 22.13 16.97 10.71
N LEU A 136 21.11 16.59 9.93
CA LEU A 136 20.46 17.50 8.98
C LEU A 136 19.81 18.71 9.67
N CYS A 137 19.10 18.51 10.78
CA CYS A 137 18.53 19.61 11.56
C CYS A 137 19.63 20.54 12.10
N SER A 138 20.75 20.00 12.59
CA SER A 138 21.88 20.82 13.05
C SER A 138 22.54 21.63 11.91
N LEU A 139 22.53 21.10 10.68
CA LEU A 139 23.03 21.81 9.50
C LEU A 139 22.08 22.90 9.00
N ILE A 140 20.77 22.78 9.30
CA ILE A 140 19.74 23.78 8.97
C ILE A 140 19.71 24.89 10.02
N ASP A 141 19.85 24.55 11.31
CA ASP A 141 19.86 25.53 12.41
C ASP A 141 21.09 26.47 12.37
N ASP A 142 22.18 26.07 11.71
CA ASP A 142 23.42 26.88 11.68
C ASP A 142 23.42 27.99 10.61
N ASN A 143 22.42 28.06 9.72
CA ASN A 143 22.35 29.13 8.72
C ASN A 143 20.90 29.50 8.34
N ASN A 144 20.37 30.58 8.92
CA ASN A 144 19.45 31.57 8.31
C ASN A 144 18.35 31.13 7.32
N VAL A 145 17.82 29.90 7.35
CA VAL A 145 16.84 29.44 6.35
C VAL A 145 15.51 29.12 7.02
N THR A 146 14.51 29.96 6.72
CA THR A 146 13.09 29.68 6.94
C THR A 146 12.72 28.36 6.23
N PRO A 147 12.11 27.37 6.92
CA PRO A 147 11.85 26.07 6.31
C PRO A 147 10.86 26.24 5.16
N SER A 148 11.36 26.13 3.92
CA SER A 148 10.53 26.13 2.72
C SER A 148 10.10 24.70 2.39
N SER A 149 9.12 24.57 1.48
CA SER A 149 8.68 23.31 0.85
C SER A 149 9.81 22.43 0.28
N PHE A 150 11.05 22.94 0.25
CA PHE A 150 12.27 22.21 -0.01
C PHE A 150 12.56 21.12 1.04
N LEU A 151 12.25 21.34 2.33
CA LEU A 151 12.49 20.36 3.40
C LEU A 151 11.64 19.09 3.23
N ASP A 152 10.37 19.26 2.87
CA ASP A 152 9.46 18.15 2.55
C ASP A 152 9.94 17.34 1.33
N SER A 153 10.53 18.04 0.36
CA SER A 153 11.12 17.41 -0.84
C SER A 153 12.42 16.66 -0.53
N VAL A 154 13.24 17.14 0.42
CA VAL A 154 14.46 16.47 0.90
C VAL A 154 14.11 15.20 1.69
N VAL A 155 13.07 15.25 2.54
CA VAL A 155 12.58 14.07 3.26
C VAL A 155 11.98 13.03 2.30
N ALA A 156 11.23 13.48 1.29
CA ALA A 156 10.71 12.60 0.24
C ALA A 156 11.85 11.96 -0.59
N MET A 157 12.86 12.72 -1.02
CA MET A 157 14.03 12.20 -1.74
C MET A 157 14.84 11.22 -0.89
N TRP A 158 15.03 11.48 0.40
CA TRP A 158 15.74 10.57 1.31
C TRP A 158 15.03 9.21 1.45
N THR A 159 13.70 9.22 1.49
CA THR A 159 12.87 8.01 1.61
C THR A 159 12.91 7.16 0.33
N ILE A 160 13.04 7.79 -0.84
CA ILE A 160 13.14 7.10 -2.14
C ILE A 160 14.55 6.54 -2.36
N ILE A 161 15.61 7.29 -2.01
CA ILE A 161 17.01 6.89 -2.26
C ILE A 161 17.47 5.74 -1.37
N ASN A 162 16.89 5.59 -0.16
CA ASN A 162 17.29 4.57 0.81
C ASN A 162 16.36 3.34 0.84
N LEU A 163 15.53 3.14 -0.18
CA LEU A 163 14.85 1.87 -0.36
C LEU A 163 15.91 0.75 -0.52
N PRO A 164 15.73 -0.42 0.13
CA PRO A 164 16.64 -1.55 -0.06
C PRO A 164 16.76 -1.88 -1.55
N THR A 165 17.95 -2.25 -2.01
CA THR A 165 18.25 -2.52 -3.43
C THR A 165 17.38 -3.60 -4.07
N ASP A 166 16.66 -4.38 -3.28
CA ASP A 166 15.68 -5.36 -3.75
C ASP A 166 14.36 -4.71 -4.28
N TYR A 167 14.24 -3.38 -4.18
CA TYR A 167 13.03 -2.62 -4.54
C TYR A 167 13.28 -1.41 -5.47
N ASN A 168 14.48 -1.28 -6.05
CA ASN A 168 14.76 -0.37 -7.17
C ASN A 168 14.61 -1.09 -8.52
#